data_AF-R4LF67-F1
#
_entry.id   AF-R4LF67-F1
#
_cell.length_a   1.000
_cell.length_b   1.000
_cell.length_c   1.000
_cell.angle_alpha   90.00
_cell.angle_beta   90.00
_cell.angle_gamma   90.00
#
_symmetry.space_group_name_H-M   'P 1'
#
loop_
_entity.id
_entity.type
_entity.pdbx_description
1 polymer ?
#
loop_
_entity_poly.entity_id
_entity_poly.type
_entity_poly.pdbx_seq_one_letter_code
_entity_poly.pdbx_strand_id
1 'polypeptide(L)'
;MPTLNAQTQYKVKYTDQTLKVRPDCGYGVYVDLDEPRVQVESDVAELNFSNNCTTAGTIHFELSNDVFGSAVDSESVTPIECAEQVRTSPLAQGRDEPVRRGSVYCIMTSRNAAQASGISWKMVILSVTSTSQNDTVTLKVSSWDIPV
;
A
#
# COMPACT_ATOMS: atom_id res chain seq x y z
N MET A 1 15.13 -2.67 -10.70
CA MET A 1 15.00 -1.73 -9.57
C MET A 1 16.38 -1.25 -9.14
N PRO A 2 16.55 0.02 -8.76
CA PRO A 2 17.76 0.48 -8.06
C PRO A 2 18.00 -0.36 -6.80
N THR A 3 19.25 -0.59 -6.44
CA THR A 3 19.59 -1.26 -5.18
C THR A 3 19.46 -0.24 -4.04
N LEU A 4 18.45 -0.41 -3.18
CA LEU A 4 18.34 0.32 -1.93
C LEU A 4 19.24 -0.35 -0.89
N ASN A 5 19.98 0.44 -0.12
CA ASN A 5 20.95 -0.09 0.84
C ASN A 5 20.97 0.74 2.13
N ALA A 6 21.83 0.37 3.08
CA ALA A 6 21.93 1.04 4.38
C ALA A 6 22.33 2.53 4.30
N GLN A 7 22.85 3.00 3.16
CA GLN A 7 23.24 4.39 2.92
C GLN A 7 22.12 5.20 2.25
N THR A 8 21.03 4.56 1.81
CA THR A 8 19.87 5.23 1.23
C THR A 8 19.24 6.16 2.28
N GLN A 9 19.21 7.46 1.99
CA GLN A 9 18.59 8.46 2.86
C GLN A 9 17.11 8.63 2.53
N TYR A 10 16.25 7.96 3.29
CA TYR A 10 14.80 8.11 3.20
C TYR A 10 14.35 9.40 3.90
N LYS A 11 13.45 10.16 3.26
CA LYS A 11 12.89 11.40 3.83
C LYS A 11 11.41 11.20 4.15
N VAL A 12 10.99 11.48 5.38
CA VAL A 12 9.56 11.40 5.76
C VAL A 12 8.73 12.32 4.85
N LYS A 13 7.65 11.77 4.28
CA LYS A 13 6.71 12.51 3.42
C LYS A 13 5.38 12.75 4.11
N TYR A 14 4.81 11.72 4.72
CA TYR A 14 3.63 11.83 5.59
C TYR A 14 3.69 10.77 6.69
N THR A 15 3.00 11.04 7.81
CA THR A 15 2.96 10.13 8.97
C THR A 15 1.53 9.98 9.46
N ASP A 16 1.17 8.74 9.79
CA ASP A 16 -0.08 8.31 10.44
C ASP A 16 -1.35 8.87 9.79
N GLN A 17 -1.36 8.98 8.47
CA GLN A 17 -2.56 9.39 7.73
C GLN A 17 -3.59 8.27 7.80
N THR A 18 -4.82 8.65 8.12
CA THR A 18 -5.93 7.70 8.24
C THR A 18 -6.74 7.68 6.96
N LEU A 19 -6.83 6.53 6.32
CA LEU A 19 -7.66 6.32 5.13
C LEU A 19 -8.82 5.39 5.48
N LYS A 20 -10.00 5.68 4.95
CA LYS A 20 -11.20 4.84 5.10
C LYS A 20 -11.61 4.35 3.73
N VAL A 21 -11.54 3.04 3.53
CA VAL A 21 -11.84 2.39 2.26
C VAL A 21 -13.08 1.53 2.47
N ARG A 22 -14.07 1.68 1.59
CA ARG A 22 -15.31 0.92 1.64
C ARG A 22 -15.65 0.47 0.22
N PRO A 23 -15.14 -0.68 -0.23
CA PRO A 23 -15.52 -1.24 -1.52
C PRO A 23 -16.95 -1.78 -1.42
N ASP A 24 -17.78 -1.38 -2.38
CA ASP A 24 -19.10 -1.97 -2.54
C ASP A 24 -18.98 -3.35 -3.22
N CYS A 25 -19.98 -4.20 -3.03
CA CYS A 25 -20.02 -5.51 -3.69
C CYS A 25 -19.90 -5.35 -5.21
N GLY A 26 -18.85 -5.96 -5.79
CA GLY A 26 -18.58 -5.93 -7.23
C GLY A 26 -17.94 -4.63 -7.75
N TYR A 27 -17.66 -3.67 -6.87
CA TYR A 27 -17.06 -2.39 -7.23
C TYR A 27 -15.81 -2.12 -6.39
N GLY A 28 -14.67 -1.99 -7.07
CA GLY A 28 -13.39 -1.70 -6.44
C GLY A 28 -13.27 -0.25 -6.00
N VAL A 29 -12.41 0.01 -5.02
CA VAL A 29 -11.99 1.35 -4.60
C VAL A 29 -10.48 1.44 -4.73
N TYR A 30 -10.05 2.37 -5.58
CA TYR A 30 -8.63 2.65 -5.78
C TYR A 30 -8.08 3.60 -4.70
N VAL A 31 -6.85 3.36 -4.30
CA VAL A 31 -6.13 4.13 -3.28
C VAL A 31 -4.78 4.57 -3.82
N ASP A 32 -4.55 5.88 -3.77
CA ASP A 32 -3.27 6.55 -4.07
C ASP A 32 -2.47 6.64 -2.76
N LEU A 33 -1.25 6.14 -2.78
CA LEU A 33 -0.29 6.20 -1.67
C LEU A 33 0.83 7.22 -1.93
N ASP A 34 0.99 7.70 -3.17
CA ASP A 34 1.86 8.83 -3.46
C ASP A 34 1.30 10.14 -2.85
N GLU A 35 -0.02 10.29 -2.89
CA GLU A 35 -0.81 11.24 -2.10
C GLU A 35 -1.94 10.47 -1.41
N PRO A 36 -1.95 10.35 -0.07
CA PRO A 36 -2.80 9.40 0.66
C PRO A 36 -4.29 9.74 0.49
N ARG A 37 -4.92 9.19 -0.55
CA ARG A 37 -6.29 9.49 -1.00
C ARG A 37 -7.00 8.20 -1.40
N VAL A 38 -8.30 8.19 -1.18
CA VAL A 38 -9.19 7.07 -1.54
C VAL A 38 -10.13 7.52 -2.65
N GLN A 39 -10.66 6.55 -3.42
CA GLN A 39 -11.60 6.81 -4.52
C GLN A 39 -10.97 7.70 -5.61
N VAL A 40 -9.72 7.39 -5.94
CA VAL A 40 -9.00 7.98 -7.08
C VAL A 40 -9.27 7.18 -8.37
N GLU A 41 -8.78 7.68 -9.49
CA GLU A 41 -8.73 6.93 -10.74
C GLU A 41 -7.66 5.82 -10.67
N SER A 42 -7.83 4.76 -11.47
CA SER A 42 -6.93 3.58 -11.42
C SER A 42 -5.50 3.86 -11.88
N ASP A 43 -5.29 4.90 -12.69
CA ASP A 43 -4.00 5.27 -13.28
C ASP A 43 -3.02 5.92 -12.29
N VAL A 44 -3.54 6.45 -11.18
CA VAL A 44 -2.74 7.08 -10.11
C VAL A 44 -2.75 6.27 -8.81
N ALA A 45 -3.31 5.05 -8.84
CA ALA A 45 -3.52 4.26 -7.65
C ALA A 45 -2.46 3.17 -7.47
N GLU A 46 -2.04 2.96 -6.22
CA GLU A 46 -1.16 1.85 -5.86
C GLU A 46 -1.93 0.58 -5.51
N LEU A 47 -3.14 0.74 -4.95
CA LEU A 47 -3.95 -0.37 -4.45
C LEU A 47 -5.36 -0.30 -5.04
N ASN A 48 -5.91 -1.48 -5.34
CA ASN A 48 -7.32 -1.66 -5.65
C ASN A 48 -7.97 -2.54 -4.59
N PHE A 49 -8.86 -1.96 -3.78
CA PHE A 49 -9.64 -2.73 -2.80
C PHE A 49 -10.91 -3.26 -3.41
N SER A 50 -11.23 -4.53 -3.21
CA SER A 50 -12.42 -5.17 -3.77
C SER A 50 -13.19 -5.96 -2.71
N ASN A 51 -14.50 -6.09 -2.92
CA ASN A 51 -15.36 -7.01 -2.16
C ASN A 51 -16.00 -7.99 -3.15
N ASN A 52 -15.67 -9.26 -2.99
CA ASN A 52 -16.07 -10.36 -3.88
C ASN A 52 -17.51 -10.85 -3.62
N CYS A 53 -18.33 -10.09 -2.89
CA CYS A 53 -19.76 -10.37 -2.65
C CYS A 53 -20.04 -11.74 -2.03
N THR A 54 -19.02 -12.38 -1.44
CA THR A 54 -19.20 -13.67 -0.76
C THR A 54 -19.90 -13.45 0.57
N THR A 55 -20.66 -14.42 1.05
CA THR A 55 -21.38 -14.34 2.34
C THR A 55 -20.46 -14.07 3.54
N ALA A 56 -19.15 -14.29 3.37
CA ALA A 56 -18.13 -14.01 4.38
C ALA A 56 -17.49 -12.60 4.25
N GLY A 57 -17.84 -11.80 3.24
CA GLY A 57 -17.51 -10.36 3.14
C GLY A 57 -16.02 -10.02 3.27
N THR A 58 -15.12 -10.92 2.87
CA THR A 58 -13.68 -10.64 2.99
C THR A 58 -13.29 -9.60 1.95
N ILE A 59 -12.84 -8.45 2.43
CA ILE A 59 -12.26 -7.42 1.57
C ILE A 59 -10.85 -7.85 1.21
N HIS A 60 -10.51 -7.66 -0.06
CA HIS A 60 -9.18 -7.91 -0.59
C HIS A 60 -8.58 -6.60 -1.11
N PHE A 61 -7.27 -6.57 -1.26
CA PHE A 61 -6.63 -5.58 -2.11
C PHE A 61 -5.67 -6.24 -3.09
N GLU A 62 -5.49 -5.61 -4.24
CA GLU A 62 -4.46 -5.96 -5.21
C GLU A 62 -3.49 -4.80 -5.35
N LEU A 63 -2.22 -5.12 -5.64
CA LEU A 63 -1.22 -4.13 -6.03
C LEU A 63 -1.38 -3.78 -7.51
N SER A 64 -1.34 -2.49 -7.83
CA SER A 64 -1.25 -2.02 -9.21
C SER A 64 0.06 -2.44 -9.89
N ASN A 65 0.11 -2.31 -11.21
CA ASN A 65 1.33 -2.61 -11.99
C ASN A 65 2.51 -1.75 -11.52
N ASP A 66 3.71 -2.36 -11.48
CA ASP A 66 4.96 -1.73 -11.01
C ASP A 66 4.93 -1.26 -9.54
N VAL A 67 3.92 -1.68 -8.75
CA VAL A 67 3.86 -1.48 -7.30
C VAL A 67 4.21 -2.78 -6.62
N PHE A 68 5.09 -2.73 -5.62
CA PHE A 68 5.61 -3.93 -4.96
C PHE A 68 5.33 -3.86 -3.48
N GLY A 69 5.08 -5.00 -2.85
CA GLY A 69 4.78 -5.02 -1.43
C GLY A 69 5.29 -6.27 -0.73
N SER A 70 5.24 -6.26 0.60
CA SER A 70 5.51 -7.41 1.47
C SER A 70 4.68 -7.29 2.75
N ALA A 71 4.24 -8.41 3.30
CA ALA A 71 3.63 -8.45 4.63
C ALA A 71 4.73 -8.40 5.70
N VAL A 72 4.49 -7.66 6.77
CA VAL A 72 5.41 -7.52 7.91
C VAL A 72 4.65 -7.60 9.23
N ASP A 73 5.36 -7.91 10.32
CA ASP A 73 4.74 -8.19 11.62
C ASP A 73 4.59 -6.94 12.52
N SER A 74 5.08 -5.77 12.10
CA SER A 74 5.10 -4.56 12.94
C SER A 74 4.94 -3.27 12.14
N GLU A 75 4.35 -2.25 12.76
CA GLU A 75 4.31 -0.88 12.24
C GLU A 75 5.63 -0.12 12.46
N SER A 76 6.56 -0.70 13.21
CA SER A 76 7.83 -0.08 13.58
C SER A 76 8.99 -0.40 12.63
N VAL A 77 8.76 -1.18 11.55
CA VAL A 77 9.82 -1.44 10.57
C VAL A 77 10.25 -0.14 9.92
N THR A 78 11.56 0.00 9.77
CA THR A 78 12.19 1.12 9.09
C THR A 78 12.00 1.01 7.57
N PRO A 79 12.16 2.10 6.80
CA PRO A 79 12.00 2.06 5.35
C PRO A 79 12.98 1.11 4.65
N ILE A 80 14.19 0.97 5.19
CA ILE A 80 15.19 0.05 4.65
C ILE A 80 14.84 -1.41 4.95
N GLU A 81 14.33 -1.71 6.14
CA GLU A 81 13.80 -3.05 6.44
C GLU A 81 12.61 -3.38 5.55
N CYS A 82 11.71 -2.42 5.33
CA CYS A 82 10.63 -2.57 4.36
C CYS A 82 11.15 -2.88 2.95
N ALA A 83 12.16 -2.15 2.46
CA ALA A 83 12.77 -2.41 1.16
C ALA A 83 13.35 -3.83 1.07
N GLU A 84 14.02 -4.30 2.12
CA GLU A 84 14.54 -5.67 2.19
C GLU A 84 13.40 -6.71 2.18
N GLN A 85 12.32 -6.49 2.94
CA GLN A 85 11.17 -7.41 2.95
C GLN A 85 10.49 -7.49 1.59
N VAL A 86 10.28 -6.35 0.92
CA VAL A 86 9.78 -6.31 -0.47
C VAL A 86 10.69 -7.10 -1.42
N ARG A 87 12.01 -7.06 -1.21
CA ARG A 87 12.98 -7.81 -2.02
C ARG A 87 13.00 -9.30 -1.72
N THR A 88 12.90 -9.71 -0.46
CA THR A 88 13.09 -11.11 -0.03
C THR A 88 11.80 -11.91 0.10
N SER A 89 10.67 -11.23 0.29
CA SER A 89 9.36 -11.86 0.51
C SER A 89 8.26 -11.02 -0.15
N PRO A 90 8.29 -10.83 -1.48
CA PRO A 90 7.32 -10.01 -2.18
C PRO A 90 5.92 -10.64 -2.13
N LEU A 91 4.91 -9.80 -2.01
CA LEU A 91 3.53 -10.15 -2.38
C LEU A 91 3.49 -10.49 -3.87
N ALA A 92 2.64 -11.45 -4.22
CA ALA A 92 2.47 -11.84 -5.60
C ALA A 92 1.73 -10.75 -6.38
N GLN A 93 2.27 -10.34 -7.53
CA GLN A 93 1.62 -9.38 -8.41
C GLN A 93 0.30 -9.90 -8.96
N GLY A 94 -0.72 -9.04 -9.02
CA GLY A 94 -2.05 -9.38 -9.54
C GLY A 94 -2.78 -10.46 -8.73
N ARG A 95 -2.46 -10.59 -7.44
CA ARG A 95 -3.18 -11.47 -6.51
C ARG A 95 -3.90 -10.66 -5.45
N ASP A 96 -5.11 -11.10 -5.14
CA ASP A 96 -5.91 -10.63 -4.02
C ASP A 96 -5.25 -10.98 -2.68
N GLU A 97 -4.90 -9.94 -1.93
CA GLU A 97 -4.42 -10.04 -0.56
C GLU A 97 -5.58 -9.79 0.42
N PRO A 98 -5.89 -10.74 1.32
CA PRO A 98 -7.01 -10.58 2.25
C PRO A 98 -6.71 -9.50 3.29
N VAL A 99 -7.61 -8.54 3.41
CA VAL A 99 -7.52 -7.46 4.41
C VAL A 99 -7.97 -7.99 5.76
N ARG A 100 -7.06 -7.96 6.73
CA ARG A 100 -7.34 -8.37 8.12
C ARG A 100 -6.87 -7.31 9.08
N ARG A 101 -7.67 -7.05 10.11
CA ARG A 101 -7.26 -6.17 11.21
C ARG A 101 -5.93 -6.66 11.81
N GLY A 102 -5.00 -5.74 12.00
CA GLY A 102 -3.67 -6.00 12.53
C GLY A 102 -2.64 -6.37 11.46
N SER A 103 -3.04 -6.61 10.20
CA SER A 103 -2.08 -6.79 9.11
C SER A 103 -1.30 -5.50 8.87
N VAL A 104 0.00 -5.64 8.62
CA VAL A 104 0.89 -4.56 8.23
C VAL A 104 1.61 -4.94 6.95
N TYR A 105 1.75 -3.97 6.04
CA TYR A 105 2.37 -4.14 4.75
C TYR A 105 3.37 -3.03 4.49
N CYS A 106 4.53 -3.40 3.96
CA CYS A 106 5.42 -2.47 3.29
C CYS A 106 5.04 -2.43 1.82
N ILE A 107 4.83 -1.24 1.27
CA ILE A 107 4.47 -0.99 -0.13
C ILE A 107 5.47 -0.01 -0.73
N MET A 108 5.99 -0.32 -1.90
CA MET A 108 6.89 0.51 -2.68
C MET A 108 6.13 0.95 -3.93
N THR A 109 5.91 2.26 -4.07
CA THR A 109 5.09 2.83 -5.15
C THR A 109 5.77 2.68 -6.51
N SER A 110 5.07 2.98 -7.61
CA SER A 110 5.66 2.81 -8.93
C SER A 110 6.73 3.87 -9.22
N ARG A 111 8.00 3.45 -9.35
CA ARG A 111 9.09 4.35 -9.75
C ARG A 111 8.84 4.96 -11.14
N ASN A 112 8.29 4.17 -12.06
CA ASN A 112 8.03 4.61 -13.42
C ASN A 112 6.94 5.69 -13.44
N ALA A 113 5.85 5.48 -12.71
CA ALA A 113 4.78 6.47 -12.56
C ALA A 113 5.32 7.74 -11.88
N ALA A 114 6.11 7.59 -10.81
CA ALA A 114 6.70 8.72 -10.11
C ALA A 114 7.58 9.58 -11.04
N GLN A 115 8.43 8.95 -11.86
CA GLN A 115 9.25 9.64 -12.85
C GLN A 115 8.42 10.33 -13.93
N ALA A 116 7.39 9.66 -14.46
CA ALA A 116 6.53 10.21 -15.49
C ALA A 116 5.73 11.43 -14.99
N SER A 117 5.29 11.40 -13.74
CA SER A 117 4.49 12.45 -13.10
C SER A 117 5.33 13.53 -12.41
N GLY A 118 6.67 13.41 -12.41
CA GLY A 118 7.56 14.37 -11.75
C GLY A 118 7.43 14.41 -10.23
N ILE A 119 7.02 13.30 -9.61
CA ILE A 119 6.87 13.14 -8.16
C ILE A 119 7.94 12.19 -7.60
N SER A 120 8.10 12.16 -6.28
CA SER A 120 9.03 11.26 -5.62
C SER A 120 8.50 9.83 -5.56
N TRP A 121 9.36 8.86 -5.81
CA TRP A 121 9.12 7.44 -5.53
C TRP A 121 9.06 7.20 -4.01
N LYS A 122 8.15 6.36 -3.51
CA LYS A 122 7.93 6.22 -2.07
C LYS A 122 8.01 4.79 -1.56
N MET A 123 8.50 4.67 -0.33
CA MET A 123 8.28 3.52 0.54
C MET A 123 7.16 3.88 1.51
N VAL A 124 6.20 2.99 1.68
CA VAL A 124 4.99 3.20 2.47
C VAL A 124 4.85 2.03 3.44
N ILE A 125 4.53 2.33 4.69
CA ILE A 125 4.02 1.34 5.62
C ILE A 125 2.52 1.56 5.78
N LEU A 126 1.75 0.50 5.60
CA LEU A 126 0.30 0.49 5.67
C LEU A 126 -0.12 -0.53 6.72
N SER A 127 -0.95 -0.08 7.66
CA SER A 127 -1.50 -0.92 8.73
C SER A 127 -3.01 -0.91 8.68
N VAL A 128 -3.62 -2.09 8.82
CA VAL A 128 -5.07 -2.26 8.85
C VAL A 128 -5.52 -2.15 10.32
N THR A 129 -5.96 -0.97 10.72
CA THR A 129 -6.32 -0.69 12.12
C THR A 129 -7.72 -1.21 12.49
N SER A 130 -8.65 -1.26 11.53
CA SER A 130 -9.96 -1.87 11.72
C SER A 130 -10.55 -2.41 10.41
N THR A 131 -11.33 -3.48 10.54
CA THR A 131 -12.25 -4.02 9.55
C THR A 131 -13.61 -4.08 10.24
N SER A 132 -14.53 -3.22 9.84
CA SER A 132 -15.82 -3.05 10.53
C SER A 132 -16.95 -3.83 9.86
N GLN A 133 -18.07 -4.03 10.57
CA GLN A 133 -19.22 -4.82 10.09
C GLN A 133 -19.95 -4.21 8.88
N ASN A 134 -19.65 -2.95 8.51
CA ASN A 134 -20.24 -2.27 7.36
C ASN A 134 -19.29 -2.24 6.15
N ASP A 135 -18.34 -3.19 6.11
CA ASP A 135 -17.32 -3.32 5.07
C ASP A 135 -16.39 -2.10 4.93
N THR A 136 -16.27 -1.28 5.99
CA THR A 136 -15.27 -0.21 6.03
C THR A 136 -13.96 -0.75 6.61
N VAL A 137 -12.89 -0.61 5.84
CA VAL A 137 -11.50 -0.80 6.25
C VAL A 137 -10.91 0.55 6.66
N THR A 138 -10.31 0.62 7.84
CA THR A 138 -9.51 1.79 8.24
C THR A 138 -8.04 1.45 8.16
N LEU A 139 -7.32 2.21 7.35
CA LEU A 139 -5.88 2.11 7.17
C LEU A 139 -5.20 3.25 7.91
N LYS A 140 -4.02 2.98 8.46
CA LYS A 140 -3.08 4.00 8.89
C LYS A 140 -1.81 3.86 8.05
N VAL A 141 -1.44 4.93 7.36
CA VAL A 141 -0.33 4.95 6.40
C VAL A 141 0.72 6.00 6.75
N SER A 142 1.99 5.61 6.65
CA SER A 142 3.16 6.49 6.77
C SER A 142 4.08 6.24 5.59
N SER A 143 4.79 7.26 5.11
CA SER A 143 5.65 7.11 3.94
C SER A 143 6.93 7.92 4.01
N TRP A 144 7.87 7.48 3.20
CA TRP A 144 9.14 8.12 2.98
C TRP A 144 9.45 8.20 1.49
N ASP A 145 9.93 9.36 1.05
CA ASP A 145 10.49 9.53 -0.27
C ASP A 145 11.79 8.70 -0.36
N ILE A 146 11.89 7.93 -1.44
CA ILE A 146 13.07 7.17 -1.83
C ILE A 146 13.90 8.07 -2.75
N PRO A 147 15.19 8.29 -2.47
CA PRO A 147 16.05 9.08 -3.35
C PRO A 147 16.18 8.36 -4.71
N VAL A 148 16.00 9.13 -5.79
CA VAL A 148 16.11 8.68 -7.19
C VAL A 148 17.48 8.90 -7.78
#